data_AF-A0AAW2T698-F1
#
_entry.id   AF-A0AAW2T698-F1
#
_cell.length_a   1.000
_cell.length_b   1.000
_cell.length_c   1.000
_cell.angle_alpha   90.00
_cell.angle_beta   90.00
_cell.angle_gamma   90.00
#
_symmetry.space_group_name_H-M   'P 1'
#
loop_
_entity.id
_entity.type
_entity.pdbx_description
1 polymer ?
#
loop_
_entity_poly.entity_id
_entity_poly.type
_entity_poly.pdbx_seq_one_letter_code
_entity_poly.pdbx_strand_id
1 'polypeptide(L)'
;MHPEPETEGANNSFPAGASSYDYDVRLSERFFDVVHAANQPLYNRCDQSQLAAVARLVNIEAENMSKRCYDQVFQWASDLLPCDHILPSNYYNAKKMIRDLGLPVEKIHACKNGCMLYWKDDIDMDYYKFCGDPTKDRKSPSQKVLLCCS
;
A
#
# COMPACT_ATOMS: atom_id res chain seq x y z
N MET A 1 -17.92 -41.38 27.75
CA MET A 1 -18.93 -41.02 26.75
C MET A 1 -18.85 -39.51 26.59
N HIS A 2 -18.15 -39.01 25.56
CA HIS A 2 -18.26 -37.61 25.13
C HIS A 2 -19.61 -37.42 24.43
N PRO A 3 -20.15 -36.19 24.42
CA PRO A 3 -19.99 -35.37 23.22
C PRO A 3 -19.51 -33.93 23.46
N GLU A 4 -19.13 -33.34 22.33
CA GLU A 4 -18.43 -32.09 21.98
C GLU A 4 -19.31 -30.82 22.01
N PRO A 5 -18.75 -29.61 21.76
CA PRO A 5 -19.39 -28.31 21.98
C PRO A 5 -20.10 -27.78 20.72
N GLU A 6 -21.18 -27.00 20.89
CA GLU A 6 -21.87 -26.32 19.79
C GLU A 6 -21.42 -24.85 19.68
N THR A 7 -20.98 -24.51 18.48
CA THR A 7 -20.67 -23.16 17.99
C THR A 7 -21.93 -22.48 17.44
N GLU A 8 -22.27 -21.28 17.92
CA GLU A 8 -23.16 -20.33 17.24
C GLU A 8 -22.41 -18.98 17.21
N GLY A 9 -22.03 -18.37 16.09
CA GLY A 9 -22.86 -18.05 14.94
C GLY A 9 -23.08 -16.53 14.96
N ALA A 10 -22.08 -15.75 14.54
CA ALA A 10 -22.22 -14.30 14.44
C ALA A 10 -23.32 -13.97 13.41
N ASN A 11 -24.42 -13.44 13.92
CA ASN A 11 -25.63 -13.10 13.19
C ASN A 11 -25.39 -11.93 12.23
N ASN A 12 -25.09 -12.25 10.97
CA ASN A 12 -25.16 -11.31 9.86
C ASN A 12 -26.63 -11.04 9.50
N SER A 13 -27.30 -10.22 10.33
CA SER A 13 -28.62 -9.68 10.03
C SER A 13 -28.47 -8.56 8.98
N PHE A 14 -28.84 -8.86 7.74
CA PHE A 14 -28.97 -7.85 6.66
C PHE A 14 -30.15 -6.90 6.97
N PRO A 15 -29.96 -5.57 6.98
CA PRO A 15 -31.09 -4.65 7.00
C PRO A 15 -31.80 -4.67 5.64
N ALA A 16 -33.08 -5.02 5.66
CA ALA A 16 -33.93 -5.02 4.48
C ALA A 16 -34.18 -3.58 4.00
N GLY A 17 -33.85 -3.28 2.74
CA GLY A 17 -34.33 -2.06 2.06
C GLY A 17 -33.32 -1.23 1.25
N ALA A 18 -32.03 -1.57 1.24
CA ALA A 18 -31.06 -0.82 0.43
C ALA A 18 -31.16 -1.19 -1.06
N SER A 19 -31.56 -0.23 -1.89
CA SER A 19 -31.46 -0.34 -3.35
C SER A 19 -29.99 -0.36 -3.79
N SER A 20 -29.71 -0.98 -4.94
CA SER A 20 -28.35 -0.97 -5.54
C SER A 20 -27.78 0.44 -5.69
N TYR A 21 -28.63 1.44 -5.97
CA TYR A 21 -28.23 2.85 -6.06
C TYR A 21 -27.83 3.44 -4.71
N ASP A 22 -28.47 3.01 -3.62
CA ASP A 22 -28.15 3.45 -2.25
C ASP A 22 -26.82 2.84 -1.76
N TYR A 23 -26.43 1.67 -2.27
CA TYR A 23 -25.10 1.12 -2.03
C TYR A 23 -24.01 1.92 -2.75
N ASP A 24 -24.23 2.29 -4.01
CA ASP A 24 -23.27 3.04 -4.82
C ASP A 24 -23.00 4.45 -4.25
N VAL A 25 -24.07 5.16 -3.84
CA VAL A 25 -23.95 6.47 -3.16
C VAL A 25 -23.14 6.35 -1.87
N ARG A 26 -23.44 5.37 -1.00
CA ARG A 26 -22.68 5.18 0.25
C ARG A 26 -21.22 4.77 0.01
N LEU A 27 -20.94 4.01 -1.05
CA LEU A 27 -19.58 3.67 -1.44
C LEU A 27 -18.83 4.92 -1.93
N SER A 28 -19.49 5.74 -2.73
CA SER A 28 -18.96 7.02 -3.23
C SER A 28 -18.67 8.00 -2.10
N GLU A 29 -19.61 8.20 -1.16
CA GLU A 29 -19.42 9.06 0.01
C GLU A 29 -18.22 8.61 0.85
N ARG A 30 -18.13 7.31 1.16
CA ARG A 30 -16.99 6.75 1.89
C ARG A 30 -15.66 7.00 1.19
N PHE A 31 -15.62 6.86 -0.14
CA PHE A 31 -14.42 7.14 -0.91
C PHE A 31 -14.02 8.62 -0.79
N PHE A 32 -14.98 9.54 -0.96
CA PHE A 32 -14.72 10.98 -0.82
C PHE A 32 -14.27 11.35 0.60
N ASP A 33 -14.85 10.75 1.64
CA ASP A 33 -14.43 10.97 3.02
C ASP A 33 -12.97 10.58 3.25
N VAL A 34 -12.57 9.40 2.73
CA VAL A 34 -11.18 8.91 2.85
C VAL A 34 -10.22 9.82 2.08
N VAL A 35 -10.58 10.25 0.87
CA VAL A 35 -9.76 11.20 0.08
C VAL A 35 -9.65 12.55 0.77
N HIS A 36 -10.76 13.08 1.31
CA HIS A 36 -10.78 14.36 1.99
C HIS A 36 -9.94 14.33 3.28
N ALA A 37 -10.01 13.26 4.06
CA ALA A 37 -9.18 13.05 5.23
C ALA A 37 -7.68 12.97 4.87
N ALA A 38 -7.35 12.21 3.82
CA ALA A 38 -5.99 12.05 3.32
C ALA A 38 -5.40 13.35 2.74
N ASN A 39 -6.24 14.24 2.21
CA ASN A 39 -5.81 15.53 1.65
C ASN A 39 -5.67 16.65 2.68
N GLN A 40 -5.92 16.39 3.96
CA GLN A 40 -5.66 17.37 5.01
C GLN A 40 -4.16 17.72 5.05
N PRO A 41 -3.81 18.98 5.43
CA PRO A 41 -2.43 19.37 5.67
C PRO A 41 -1.72 18.41 6.63
N LEU A 42 -0.44 18.13 6.39
CA LEU A 42 0.33 17.20 7.23
C LEU A 42 0.40 17.64 8.70
N TYR A 43 0.36 18.95 8.95
CA TYR A 43 0.23 19.63 10.25
C TYR A 43 -0.28 21.05 9.98
N ASN A 44 -0.60 21.83 11.03
CA ASN A 44 -1.11 23.18 10.87
C ASN A 44 -0.21 24.07 10.00
N ARG A 45 -0.80 24.71 8.99
CA ARG A 45 -0.10 25.60 8.01
C ARG A 45 0.97 24.88 7.16
N CYS A 46 0.90 23.56 7.01
CA CYS A 46 1.73 22.83 6.05
C CYS A 46 1.13 22.91 4.64
N ASP A 47 1.95 23.20 3.63
CA ASP A 47 1.50 23.21 2.22
C ASP A 47 1.36 21.80 1.63
N GLN A 48 1.97 20.79 2.26
CA GLN A 48 1.88 19.40 1.83
C GLN A 48 0.74 18.69 2.55
N SER A 49 -0.09 17.96 1.79
CA SER A 49 -1.09 17.08 2.38
C SER A 49 -0.45 15.82 2.97
N GLN A 50 -1.15 15.18 3.90
CA GLN A 50 -0.78 13.87 4.44
C GLN A 50 -0.57 12.85 3.31
N LEU A 51 -1.48 12.80 2.32
CA LEU A 51 -1.37 11.93 1.16
C LEU A 51 -0.09 12.20 0.36
N ALA A 52 0.24 13.45 0.09
CA ALA A 52 1.45 13.81 -0.65
C ALA A 52 2.73 13.36 0.09
N ALA A 53 2.78 13.56 1.40
CA ALA A 53 3.88 13.11 2.23
C ALA A 53 4.01 11.58 2.24
N VAL A 54 2.89 10.87 2.40
CA VAL A 54 2.84 9.40 2.42
C VAL A 54 3.22 8.81 1.06
N ALA A 55 2.71 9.36 -0.04
CA ALA A 55 3.05 8.92 -1.38
C ALA A 55 4.54 9.11 -1.68
N ARG A 56 5.10 10.28 -1.33
CA ARG A 56 6.55 10.54 -1.45
C ARG A 56 7.35 9.57 -0.62
N LEU A 57 6.96 9.34 0.64
CA LEU A 57 7.58 8.35 1.49
C LEU A 57 7.52 7.02 0.78
N VAL A 58 6.35 6.39 0.62
CA VAL A 58 6.20 5.06 -0.01
C VAL A 58 7.01 4.90 -1.31
N ASN A 59 7.12 5.91 -2.16
CA ASN A 59 7.97 5.85 -3.36
C ASN A 59 9.48 5.68 -3.06
N ILE A 60 9.99 6.26 -1.98
CA ILE A 60 11.37 6.05 -1.51
C ILE A 60 11.62 4.58 -1.10
N GLU A 61 10.58 3.80 -0.74
CA GLU A 61 10.70 2.34 -0.47
C GLU A 61 11.14 1.55 -1.71
N ALA A 62 11.01 2.11 -2.92
CA ALA A 62 11.50 1.48 -4.14
C ALA A 62 13.02 1.20 -4.09
N GLU A 63 13.76 1.85 -3.19
CA GLU A 63 15.20 1.70 -3.03
C GLU A 63 15.57 0.60 -2.01
N ASN A 64 15.17 -0.65 -2.25
CA ASN A 64 15.75 -1.88 -1.63
C ASN A 64 15.99 -1.88 -0.10
N MET A 65 15.26 -1.07 0.68
CA MET A 65 15.41 -0.97 2.13
C MET A 65 14.63 -2.06 2.87
N SER A 66 15.12 -2.47 4.04
CA SER A 66 14.36 -3.37 4.92
C SER A 66 13.16 -2.62 5.54
N LYS A 67 12.05 -3.32 5.79
CA LYS A 67 10.88 -2.75 6.48
C LYS A 67 11.26 -2.05 7.80
N ARG A 68 12.18 -2.66 8.55
CA ARG A 68 12.69 -2.10 9.81
C ARG A 68 13.40 -0.76 9.61
N CYS A 69 14.24 -0.66 8.58
CA CYS A 69 14.89 0.61 8.23
C CYS A 69 13.84 1.67 7.88
N TYR A 70 12.79 1.26 7.17
CA TYR A 70 11.69 2.15 6.82
C TYR A 70 10.90 2.68 8.02
N ASP A 71 10.59 1.81 8.98
CA ASP A 71 9.90 2.22 10.21
C ASP A 71 10.79 3.16 11.05
N GLN A 72 12.12 2.99 11.02
CA GLN A 72 13.05 3.93 11.64
C GLN A 72 13.05 5.30 10.94
N VAL A 73 12.93 5.35 9.62
CA VAL A 73 12.79 6.61 8.88
C VAL A 73 11.48 7.30 9.24
N PHE A 74 10.37 6.56 9.37
CA PHE A 74 9.11 7.12 9.85
C PHE A 74 9.21 7.69 11.26
N GLN A 75 9.86 6.97 12.17
CA GLN A 75 10.06 7.45 13.53
C GLN A 75 10.92 8.72 13.54
N TRP A 76 12.04 8.71 12.82
CA TRP A 76 12.90 9.89 12.70
C TRP A 76 12.18 11.09 12.09
N ALA A 77 11.39 10.89 11.03
CA ALA A 77 10.58 11.95 10.44
C ALA A 77 9.51 12.46 11.42
N SER A 78 8.88 11.57 12.18
CA SER A 78 7.92 11.92 13.22
C SER A 78 8.54 12.77 14.33
N ASP A 79 9.79 12.48 14.71
CA ASP A 79 10.49 13.22 15.77
C ASP A 79 10.89 14.65 15.34
N LEU A 80 10.99 14.90 14.02
CA LEU A 80 11.27 16.23 13.46
C LEU A 80 10.03 17.07 13.21
N LEU A 81 8.85 16.44 13.17
CA LEU A 81 7.60 17.11 12.87
C LEU A 81 6.97 17.73 14.13
N PRO A 82 6.12 18.77 13.96
CA PRO A 82 5.32 19.32 15.04
C PRO A 82 4.41 18.26 15.70
N CYS A 83 4.04 18.48 16.96
CA CYS A 83 3.22 17.53 17.74
C CYS A 83 1.81 17.28 17.17
N ASP A 84 1.31 18.16 16.31
CA ASP A 84 0.00 18.10 15.66
C ASP A 84 0.05 17.44 14.27
N HIS A 85 1.16 16.80 13.92
CA HIS A 85 1.27 16.09 12.64
C HIS A 85 0.34 14.88 12.55
N ILE A 86 -0.06 14.56 11.33
CA ILE A 86 -0.88 13.39 11.02
C ILE A 86 -0.09 12.35 10.20
N LEU A 87 1.24 12.35 10.26
CA LEU A 87 2.04 11.36 9.54
C LEU A 87 1.74 9.95 10.08
N PRO A 88 1.57 8.93 9.22
CA PRO A 88 1.46 7.55 9.68
C PRO A 88 2.67 7.12 10.49
N SER A 89 2.46 6.31 11.52
CA SER A 89 3.51 5.89 12.45
C SER A 89 4.52 4.88 11.90
N ASN A 90 4.19 4.21 10.79
CA ASN A 90 5.04 3.18 10.20
C ASN A 90 4.69 2.92 8.73
N TYR A 91 5.54 2.13 8.07
CA TYR A 91 5.38 1.76 6.67
C TYR A 91 4.06 1.04 6.37
N TYR A 92 3.63 0.15 7.26
CA TYR A 92 2.40 -0.62 7.06
C TYR A 92 1.18 0.29 7.02
N ASN A 93 1.09 1.26 7.93
CA ASN A 93 -0.02 2.22 8.00
C ASN A 93 -0.01 3.16 6.78
N ALA A 94 1.17 3.59 6.33
CA ALA A 94 1.32 4.35 5.10
C ALA A 94 0.83 3.58 3.87
N LYS A 95 1.24 2.32 3.71
CA LYS A 95 0.78 1.47 2.60
C LYS A 95 -0.72 1.16 2.68
N LYS A 96 -1.25 0.96 3.89
CA LYS A 96 -2.67 0.76 4.13
C LYS A 96 -3.47 1.97 3.66
N MET A 97 -3.05 3.18 4.02
CA MET A 97 -3.71 4.42 3.59
C MET A 97 -3.80 4.52 2.06
N ILE A 98 -2.69 4.26 1.36
CA ILE A 98 -2.63 4.26 -0.10
C ILE A 98 -3.57 3.19 -0.72
N ARG A 99 -3.61 1.99 -0.13
CA ARG A 99 -4.54 0.93 -0.56
C ARG A 99 -6.01 1.28 -0.30
N ASP A 100 -6.31 1.87 0.85
CA ASP A 100 -7.68 2.23 1.25
C ASP A 100 -8.22 3.37 0.35
N LEU A 101 -7.34 4.16 -0.27
CA LEU A 101 -7.64 5.13 -1.33
C LEU A 101 -7.80 4.49 -2.72
N GLY A 102 -7.71 3.18 -2.84
CA GLY A 102 -7.79 2.48 -4.13
C GLY A 102 -6.58 2.71 -5.04
N LEU A 103 -5.45 3.17 -4.50
CA LEU A 103 -4.19 3.35 -5.22
C LEU A 103 -3.30 2.12 -4.96
N PRO A 104 -3.45 1.01 -5.70
CA PRO A 104 -2.67 -0.19 -5.42
C PRO A 104 -1.18 0.07 -5.59
N VAL A 105 -0.41 -0.42 -4.62
CA VAL A 105 1.05 -0.42 -4.65
C VAL A 105 1.50 -1.82 -5.02
N GLU A 106 1.89 -1.98 -6.28
CA GLU A 106 2.39 -3.24 -6.81
C GLU A 106 3.91 -3.28 -6.84
N LYS A 107 4.48 -4.43 -6.48
CA LYS A 107 5.92 -4.68 -6.55
C LYS A 107 6.21 -5.39 -7.84
N ILE A 108 6.83 -4.67 -8.77
CA ILE A 108 7.25 -5.22 -10.07
C ILE A 108 8.68 -5.71 -9.91
N HIS A 109 8.92 -6.98 -10.25
CA HIS A 109 10.28 -7.49 -10.31
C HIS A 109 11.02 -6.78 -11.44
N ALA A 110 12.30 -6.46 -11.23
CA ALA A 110 13.17 -5.91 -12.26
C ALA A 110 14.42 -6.76 -12.42
N CYS A 111 14.99 -6.72 -13.63
CA CYS A 111 16.33 -7.22 -13.89
C CYS A 111 17.34 -6.58 -12.94
N LYS A 112 18.29 -7.36 -12.42
CA LYS A 112 19.38 -6.84 -11.58
C LYS A 112 20.19 -5.74 -12.29
N ASN A 113 20.28 -5.84 -13.62
CA ASN A 113 20.97 -4.88 -14.47
C ASN A 113 20.05 -3.73 -14.95
N GLY A 114 18.80 -3.67 -14.46
CA GLY A 114 17.83 -2.65 -14.87
C GLY A 114 17.34 -2.76 -16.31
N CYS A 115 17.68 -3.82 -17.04
CA CYS A 115 17.37 -3.95 -18.47
C CYS A 115 15.88 -4.13 -18.79
N MET A 116 15.08 -4.59 -17.81
CA MET A 116 13.66 -4.91 -18.03
C MET A 116 12.89 -4.99 -16.71
N LEU A 117 11.61 -4.62 -16.74
CA LEU A 117 10.62 -4.88 -15.70
C LEU A 117 9.77 -6.11 -16.06
N TYR A 118 9.45 -6.95 -15.09
CA TYR A 118 8.59 -8.13 -15.27
C TYR A 118 7.12 -7.77 -15.07
N TRP A 119 6.37 -7.65 -16.17
CA TRP A 119 4.96 -7.29 -16.12
C TRP A 119 4.12 -8.16 -17.07
N LYS A 120 2.95 -8.62 -16.61
CA LYS A 120 2.01 -9.48 -17.36
C LYS A 120 2.67 -10.73 -17.97
N ASP A 121 2.76 -10.80 -19.29
CA ASP A 121 3.19 -11.97 -20.06
C ASP A 121 4.65 -12.36 -19.79
N ASP A 122 5.40 -11.47 -19.14
CA ASP A 122 6.83 -11.64 -18.89
C ASP A 122 7.14 -12.37 -17.56
N ILE A 123 6.11 -12.63 -16.73
CA ILE A 123 6.27 -13.20 -15.37
C ILE A 123 6.86 -14.62 -15.38
N ASP A 124 6.53 -15.44 -16.37
CA ASP A 124 6.92 -16.86 -16.42
C ASP A 124 8.20 -17.14 -17.23
N MET A 125 8.92 -16.09 -17.66
CA MET A 125 10.14 -16.28 -18.44
C MET A 125 11.31 -16.80 -17.61
N ASP A 126 12.08 -17.73 -18.18
CA ASP A 126 13.30 -18.29 -17.58
C ASP A 126 14.57 -17.46 -17.85
N TYR A 127 14.50 -16.51 -18.79
CA TYR A 127 15.59 -15.58 -19.13
C TYR A 127 15.09 -14.14 -19.40
N TYR A 128 15.96 -13.14 -19.20
CA TYR A 128 15.66 -11.75 -19.61
C TYR A 128 15.76 -11.58 -21.13
N LYS A 129 14.77 -10.92 -21.74
CA LYS A 129 14.75 -10.65 -23.20
C LYS A 129 15.94 -9.84 -23.70
N PHE A 130 16.46 -8.93 -22.88
CA PHE A 130 17.49 -7.97 -23.30
C PHE A 130 18.92 -8.36 -22.91
N CYS A 131 19.13 -8.99 -21.76
CA CYS A 131 20.47 -9.39 -21.30
C CYS A 131 20.70 -10.90 -21.28
N GLY A 132 19.65 -11.73 -21.45
CA GLY A 132 19.78 -13.18 -21.45
C GLY A 132 20.07 -13.82 -20.10
N ASP A 133 20.18 -13.04 -19.01
CA ASP A 133 20.48 -13.60 -17.68
C ASP A 133 19.31 -14.50 -17.19
N PRO A 134 19.57 -15.52 -16.35
CA PRO A 134 18.52 -16.33 -15.77
C PRO A 134 17.64 -15.54 -14.79
N THR A 135 16.33 -15.78 -14.82
CA THR A 135 15.37 -15.13 -13.93
C THR A 135 15.34 -15.77 -12.53
N LYS A 136 15.79 -17.03 -12.42
CA LYS A 136 15.68 -17.90 -11.23
C LYS A 136 16.94 -18.01 -10.36
N ASP A 137 17.79 -16.99 -10.32
CA ASP A 137 18.87 -16.94 -9.31
C ASP A 137 18.30 -16.67 -7.91
N ARG A 138 17.95 -17.76 -7.20
CA ARG A 138 17.33 -17.80 -5.85
C ARG A 138 18.12 -17.11 -4.72
N LYS A 139 19.20 -16.37 -4.98
CA LYS A 139 20.13 -15.86 -3.95
C LYS A 139 20.43 -14.35 -3.95
N SER A 140 19.78 -13.52 -4.74
CA SER A 140 20.02 -12.07 -4.68
C SER A 140 18.74 -11.24 -4.79
N PRO A 141 18.65 -10.08 -4.12
CA PRO A 141 17.42 -9.31 -4.08
C PRO A 141 17.15 -8.74 -5.48
N SER A 142 16.09 -9.21 -6.14
CA SER A 142 15.53 -8.55 -7.32
C SER A 142 15.23 -7.08 -6.96
N GLN A 143 15.58 -6.14 -7.84
CA GLN A 143 15.09 -4.77 -7.70
C GLN A 143 13.57 -4.80 -7.78
N LYS A 144 12.91 -4.10 -6.86
CA LYS A 144 11.46 -4.03 -6.74
C LYS A 144 11.06 -2.59 -6.99
N VAL A 145 10.37 -2.34 -8.09
CA VAL A 145 9.81 -1.01 -8.37
C VAL A 145 8.41 -0.98 -7.79
N LEU A 146 8.08 0.06 -7.02
CA LEU A 146 6.70 0.39 -6.68
C LEU A 146 6.10 1.19 -7.83
N LEU A 147 5.05 0.66 -8.46
CA LEU A 147 4.18 1.47 -9.29
C LEU A 147 2.96 1.86 -8.44
N CYS A 148 2.75 3.16 -8.25
CA CYS A 148 1.42 3.67 -7.94
C CYS A 148 0.67 3.74 -9.27
N CYS A 149 -0.37 2.93 -9.44
CA CYS A 149 -1.26 3.08 -10.59
C CYS A 149 -1.85 4.49 -10.56
N SER A 150 -1.49 5.31 -11.55
CA SER A 150 -2.04 6.66 -11.80
C SER A 150 -3.18 6.59 -12.81
#